data_AF-A0A8S2SC13-F1
#
_entry.id   AF-A0A8S2SC13-F1
#
_cell.length_a   1.000
_cell.length_b   1.000
_cell.length_c   1.000
_cell.angle_alpha   90.00
_cell.angle_beta   90.00
_cell.angle_gamma   90.00
#
_symmetry.space_group_name_H-M   'P 1'
#
loop_
_entity.id
_entity.type
_entity.pdbx_description
1 polymer ?
#
loop_
_entity_poly.entity_id
_entity_poly.type
_entity_poly.pdbx_seq_one_letter_code
_entity_poly.pdbx_strand_id
1 'polypeptide(L)'
;MMEQNDDCKFFIVILPENKNIGDRMYGDLKKLCELHYGFGIATQMIKLKEKESANKWSYSRLNSILLKINTKLDGTNSTLSVP
;
A
#
# COMPACT_ATOMS: atom_id res chain seq x y z
N MET A 1 23.40 -6.60 -16.29
CA MET A 1 22.37 -5.67 -16.79
C MET A 1 21.04 -6.28 -16.34
N MET A 2 20.43 -5.75 -15.28
CA MET A 2 19.14 -6.30 -14.80
C MET A 2 18.07 -5.90 -15.80
N GLU A 3 17.34 -6.88 -16.35
CA GLU A 3 16.14 -6.63 -17.13
C GLU A 3 15.17 -5.84 -16.24
N GLN A 4 14.91 -4.58 -16.59
CA GLN A 4 13.83 -3.82 -15.99
C GLN A 4 12.53 -4.38 -16.56
N ASN A 5 11.81 -5.10 -15.72
CA ASN A 5 10.49 -5.61 -16.03
C ASN A 5 9.52 -4.41 -16.00
N ASP A 6 9.31 -3.78 -17.15
CA ASP A 6 8.62 -2.48 -17.32
C ASP A 6 7.11 -2.50 -17.01
N ASP A 7 6.56 -3.58 -16.42
CA ASP A 7 5.11 -3.75 -16.20
C ASP A 7 4.75 -3.82 -14.70
N CYS A 8 5.33 -2.94 -13.89
CA CYS A 8 5.01 -2.86 -12.46
C CYS A 8 3.65 -2.16 -12.24
N LYS A 9 2.63 -2.96 -11.89
CA LYS A 9 1.24 -2.49 -11.71
C LYS A 9 0.91 -2.08 -10.27
N PHE A 10 1.81 -2.37 -9.32
CA PHE A 10 1.52 -2.18 -7.90
C PHE A 10 2.78 -2.05 -7.04
N PHE A 11 2.79 -1.08 -6.12
CA PHE A 11 3.85 -0.94 -5.11
C PHE A 11 3.35 -1.20 -3.69
N ILE A 12 4.10 -2.01 -2.94
CA ILE A 12 4.01 -2.04 -1.47
C ILE A 12 5.16 -1.22 -0.92
N VAL A 13 4.85 -0.19 -0.15
CA VAL A 13 5.85 0.72 0.41
C VAL A 13 5.82 0.61 1.92
N ILE A 14 6.96 0.32 2.52
CA ILE A 14 7.12 0.25 3.98
C ILE A 14 7.71 1.57 4.46
N LEU A 15 6.99 2.25 5.35
CA LEU A 15 7.36 3.54 5.90
C LEU A 15 7.87 3.40 7.35
N PRO A 16 8.88 4.18 7.75
CA PRO A 16 9.31 4.23 9.13
C PRO A 16 8.21 4.83 10.02
N GLU A 17 8.21 4.45 11.30
CA GLU A 17 7.16 4.88 12.24
C GLU A 17 7.20 6.36 12.59
N ASN A 18 8.37 7.00 12.48
CA ASN A 18 8.57 8.38 12.86
C ASN A 18 7.48 9.25 12.22
N LYS A 19 6.52 9.73 13.02
CA LYS A 19 5.30 10.36 12.51
C LYS A 19 5.60 11.52 11.58
N ASN A 20 6.60 12.33 11.91
CA ASN A 20 6.96 13.49 11.10
C ASN A 20 7.59 13.08 9.75
N ILE A 21 8.43 12.05 9.75
CA ILE A 21 9.13 11.59 8.54
C ILE A 21 8.22 10.69 7.70
N GLY A 22 7.59 9.71 8.32
CA GLY A 22 6.68 8.75 7.70
C GLY A 22 5.43 9.40 7.12
N ASP A 23 4.87 10.44 7.75
CA ASP A 23 3.70 11.16 7.20
C ASP A 23 4.09 12.03 6.01
N ARG A 24 5.25 12.69 6.09
CA ARG A 24 5.79 13.45 4.95
C ARG A 24 6.11 12.54 3.77
N MET A 25 6.83 11.44 4.00
CA MET A 25 7.14 10.43 2.98
C MET A 25 5.87 9.81 2.40
N TYR A 26 4.85 9.54 3.21
CA TYR A 26 3.55 9.07 2.73
C TYR A 26 2.98 10.04 1.70
N GLY A 27 2.90 11.33 2.05
CA GLY A 27 2.33 12.36 1.17
C GLY A 27 3.13 12.51 -0.12
N ASP A 28 4.45 12.59 -0.01
CA ASP A 28 5.34 12.81 -1.14
C ASP A 28 5.33 11.61 -2.09
N LEU A 29 5.45 10.38 -1.57
CA LEU A 29 5.42 9.16 -2.40
C LEU A 29 4.05 8.91 -3.02
N LYS A 30 2.97 9.18 -2.28
CA LYS A 30 1.62 9.02 -2.82
C LYS A 30 1.37 10.00 -3.97
N LYS A 31 1.74 11.27 -3.79
CA LYS A 31 1.67 12.28 -4.86
C LYS A 31 2.54 11.90 -6.05
N LEU A 32 3.75 11.41 -5.83
CA LEU A 32 4.66 11.00 -6.89
C LEU A 32 4.09 9.82 -7.71
N CYS A 33 3.53 8.81 -7.04
CA CYS A 33 2.90 7.67 -7.73
C CYS A 33 1.61 8.07 -8.46
N GLU A 34 0.80 8.98 -7.90
CA GLU A 34 -0.46 9.43 -8.50
C GLU A 34 -0.26 10.46 -9.64
N LEU A 35 0.74 11.34 -9.55
CA LEU A 35 0.91 12.48 -10.45
C LEU A 35 2.04 12.31 -11.47
N HIS A 36 3.17 11.71 -11.09
CA HIS A 36 4.39 11.74 -11.92
C HIS A 36 4.56 10.53 -12.84
N TYR A 37 4.05 9.35 -12.48
CA TYR A 37 4.19 8.16 -13.32
C TYR A 37 3.14 8.03 -14.42
N GLY A 38 2.22 9.00 -14.58
CA GLY A 38 1.31 9.11 -15.74
C GLY A 38 0.32 7.95 -15.94
N PHE A 39 0.40 6.90 -15.13
CA PHE A 39 -0.42 5.70 -15.18
C PHE A 39 -0.76 5.30 -13.76
N GLY A 40 -2.03 4.95 -13.50
CA GLY A 40 -2.60 4.63 -12.19
C GLY A 40 -1.97 3.42 -11.51
N ILE A 41 -0.69 3.49 -11.17
CA ILE A 41 0.01 2.48 -10.39
C ILE A 41 -0.51 2.58 -8.96
N ALA A 42 -1.27 1.57 -8.57
CA ALA A 42 -1.80 1.48 -7.23
C ALA A 42 -0.66 1.27 -6.21
N THR A 43 -0.78 1.90 -5.04
CA THR A 43 0.21 1.77 -3.98
C THR A 43 -0.42 1.40 -2.65
N GLN A 44 0.26 0.59 -1.85
CA GLN A 44 -0.11 0.30 -0.47
C GLN A 44 1.03 0.68 0.47
N MET A 45 0.85 1.82 1.12
CA MET A 45 1.74 2.31 2.17
C MET A 45 1.48 1.57 3.49
N ILE A 46 2.53 1.09 4.13
CA ILE A 46 2.47 0.37 5.41
C ILE A 46 3.45 1.02 6.38
N LYS A 47 2.94 1.72 7.40
CA LYS A 47 3.77 2.32 8.45
C LYS A 47 4.19 1.26 9.45
N LEU A 48 5.47 1.00 9.62
CA LEU A 48 5.96 0.14 10.69
C LEU A 48 5.54 0.74 12.04
N LYS A 49 5.21 -0.12 13.00
CA LYS A 49 4.96 0.27 14.39
C LYS A 49 6.03 -0.39 15.25
N GLU A 50 6.55 0.33 16.23
CA GLU A 50 7.70 -0.02 17.10
C GLU A 50 7.40 -1.31 17.86
N LYS A 51 6.12 -1.51 18.22
CA LYS A 51 5.64 -2.68 18.95
C LYS A 51 5.32 -3.88 18.06
N GLU A 52 5.28 -3.68 16.74
CA GLU A 52 5.14 -4.76 15.77
C GLU A 52 6.55 -5.15 15.32
N SER A 53 7.20 -6.03 16.09
CA SER A 53 8.36 -6.77 15.59
C SER A 53 7.99 -7.37 14.22
N ALA A 54 8.93 -7.50 13.29
CA ALA A 54 8.68 -7.94 11.90
C ALA A 54 7.81 -9.23 11.77
N ASN A 55 7.65 -10.00 12.84
CA ASN A 55 6.87 -11.24 12.92
C ASN A 55 5.51 -11.13 13.67
N LYS A 56 5.07 -9.95 14.11
CA LYS A 56 3.85 -9.76 14.92
C LYS A 56 2.88 -8.74 14.33
N TRP A 57 2.57 -8.85 13.06
CA TRP A 57 1.44 -8.11 12.51
C TRP A 57 0.16 -8.78 12.98
N SER A 58 -0.77 -8.02 13.54
CA SER A 58 -2.05 -8.59 13.92
C SER A 58 -2.80 -9.08 12.69
N TYR A 59 -3.53 -10.19 12.82
CA TYR A 59 -4.40 -10.71 11.75
C TYR A 59 -5.38 -9.64 11.24
N SER A 60 -5.92 -8.81 12.14
CA SER A 60 -6.79 -7.69 11.78
C SER A 60 -6.09 -6.66 10.88
N ARG A 61 -4.82 -6.33 11.18
CA ARG A 61 -4.03 -5.40 10.39
C ARG A 61 -3.71 -5.98 9.02
N LEU A 62 -3.27 -7.24 8.96
CA LEU A 62 -3.02 -7.96 7.70
C LEU A 62 -4.28 -8.00 6.84
N ASN A 63 -5.42 -8.40 7.42
CA ASN A 63 -6.69 -8.43 6.71
C ASN A 63 -7.07 -7.04 6.16
N SER A 64 -6.93 -5.99 6.96
CA SER A 64 -7.19 -4.62 6.52
C SER A 64 -6.27 -4.17 5.38
N ILE A 65 -5.01 -4.63 5.35
CA ILE A 65 -4.08 -4.36 4.25
C ILE A 65 -4.52 -5.14 3.01
N LEU A 66 -4.77 -6.43 3.13
CA LEU A 66 -5.17 -7.30 2.01
C LEU A 66 -6.46 -6.82 1.34
N LEU A 67 -7.47 -6.43 2.12
CA LEU A 67 -8.73 -5.87 1.59
C LEU A 67 -8.46 -4.59 0.78
N LYS A 68 -7.55 -3.72 1.23
CA LYS A 68 -7.17 -2.51 0.51
C LYS A 68 -6.39 -2.81 -0.76
N ILE A 69 -5.53 -3.83 -0.75
CA ILE A 69 -4.81 -4.28 -1.95
C ILE A 69 -5.82 -4.81 -2.96
N ASN A 70 -6.74 -5.68 -2.53
CA ASN A 70 -7.76 -6.28 -3.39
C ASN A 70 -8.57 -5.20 -4.12
N THR A 71 -9.09 -4.20 -3.40
CA THR A 71 -9.86 -3.10 -4.02
C THR A 71 -9.03 -2.23 -4.99
N LYS A 72 -7.72 -2.11 -4.78
CA LYS A 72 -6.84 -1.34 -5.68
C LYS A 72 -6.47 -2.10 -6.95
N LEU A 73 -6.69 -3.41 -6.97
CA LEU A 73 -6.50 -4.30 -8.11
C LEU A 73 -7.84 -4.73 -8.68
N ASP A 74 -8.86 -3.86 -8.56
CA ASP A 74 -10.23 -4.05 -9.06
C ASP A 74 -10.99 -5.26 -8.47
N GLY A 75 -10.53 -5.79 -7.33
CA GLY A 75 -11.18 -6.88 -6.61
C GLY A 75 -12.34 -6.42 -5.72
N THR A 76 -13.39 -7.24 -5.67
CA THR A 76 -14.57 -7.02 -4.82
C THR A 76 -14.41 -7.73 -3.49
N ASN A 77 -14.48 -6.99 -2.37
CA ASN A 77 -14.39 -7.55 -1.02
C ASN A 77 -15.75 -8.01 -0.45
N SER A 78 -16.83 -7.42 -0.92
CA SER A 78 -18.18 -7.67 -0.43
C SER A 78 -19.19 -7.22 -1.47
N THR A 79 -20.29 -7.94 -1.61
CA THR A 79 -21.45 -7.52 -2.39
C THR A 79 -22.56 -7.09 -1.44
N LEU A 80 -23.24 -5.98 -1.75
CA LEU A 80 -24.46 -5.62 -1.05
C LEU A 80 -25.58 -6.50 -1.58
N SER A 81 -26.11 -7.40 -0.75
CA SER A 81 -27.34 -8.12 -1.08
C SER A 81 -28.51 -7.18 -0.84
N VAL A 82 -29.20 -6.83 -1.94
CA VAL A 82 -30.46 -6.08 -1.91
C VAL A 82 -31.58 -7.08 -2.22
N PRO A 83 -32.65 -7.14 -1.42
CA PRO A 83 -33.79 -8.02 -1.69
C PRO A 83 -34.58 -7.61 -2.93
#